data_AF-A0A8J3KLE6-F1
#
_entry.id   AF-A0A8J3KLE6-F1
#
_cell.length_a   1.000
_cell.length_b   1.000
_cell.length_c   1.000
_cell.angle_alpha   90.00
_cell.angle_beta   90.00
_cell.angle_gamma   90.00
#
_symmetry.space_group_name_H-M   'P 1'
#
loop_
_entity.id
_entity.type
_entity.pdbx_description
1 polymer ?
#
loop_
_entity_poly.entity_id
_entity_poly.type
_entity_poly.pdbx_seq_one_letter_code
_entity_poly.pdbx_strand_id
1 'polypeptide(L)'
;MNLRFGYGTNGFANHRLGDALAVLADLGYDGVALTLDHHHLDPYAPGLARRVSGLATRLMELGLSVVIETGARYLLDPRRKHAPTLLHDEREVRLDFLLRAVSIASDLGAEAVSCWSGVRPPAVDAQLAWDRLVDGCARLTEAASKAGVPVGFEPEPGMFVQDLSGWRALHRALGMPRAFGLTLDLGHCRCLEPEPVADCVVAAAPWLVNVQIEDMRRGVHEHLEFGEGEIDFPPVLRALADAGYRGLVGVELPRHSHAAPDVARRSLTFLRAAAGQSGTATDRPAAAPGMRAPGQRRPAGAVPAPEVLRAALAGVDDGGWLDEALRRVAADPSVISRLFPAAARRCGRAEVLPGWTADEAARAVLLAMLPAERAAVQARALYRHGDAAEKRAVLRALPLLPVGASAVELLHDAIRTNDTRLVAAALGPYAAHLDAAAWRQAVVKCVFMGIALSCVDDLDHRADSELAAMLAGVADERHAAGRELPADAAALLARLKAEKGI
;
A
#
# COMPACT_ATOMS: atom_id res chain seq x y z
N MET A 1 -12.38 -21.63 -2.54
CA MET A 1 -11.39 -21.96 -3.60
C MET A 1 -10.22 -21.00 -3.46
N ASN A 2 -8.99 -21.42 -3.80
CA ASN A 2 -7.82 -20.55 -3.64
C ASN A 2 -7.70 -19.56 -4.80
N LEU A 3 -7.46 -18.29 -4.49
CA LEU A 3 -7.07 -17.26 -5.45
C LEU A 3 -5.70 -17.59 -6.05
N ARG A 4 -5.48 -17.18 -7.30
CA ARG A 4 -4.21 -17.33 -8.01
C ARG A 4 -3.49 -16.00 -8.01
N PHE A 5 -2.26 -15.97 -7.49
CA PHE A 5 -1.49 -14.73 -7.37
C PHE A 5 -0.46 -14.63 -8.48
N GLY A 6 -0.39 -13.44 -9.09
CA GLY A 6 0.65 -13.08 -10.05
C GLY A 6 1.48 -11.89 -9.57
N TYR A 7 2.53 -11.55 -10.33
CA TYR A 7 3.32 -10.35 -10.09
C TYR A 7 3.60 -9.61 -11.40
N GLY A 8 3.50 -8.29 -11.37
CA GLY A 8 3.76 -7.40 -12.50
C GLY A 8 5.25 -7.33 -12.85
N THR A 9 5.59 -7.60 -14.10
CA THR A 9 7.00 -7.57 -14.54
C THR A 9 7.55 -6.15 -14.57
N ASN A 10 6.71 -5.11 -14.56
CA ASN A 10 7.12 -3.72 -14.33
C ASN A 10 7.86 -3.52 -12.98
N GLY A 11 7.62 -4.38 -11.99
CA GLY A 11 8.34 -4.42 -10.72
C GLY A 11 9.65 -5.21 -10.77
N PHE A 12 10.02 -5.78 -11.92
CA PHE A 12 11.25 -6.53 -12.18
C PHE A 12 12.08 -5.94 -13.34
N ALA A 13 11.96 -4.65 -13.61
CA ALA A 13 12.62 -3.97 -14.73
C ALA A 13 14.17 -3.98 -14.67
N ASN A 14 14.77 -4.37 -13.54
CA ASN A 14 16.22 -4.55 -13.42
C ASN A 14 16.70 -6.00 -13.71
N HIS A 15 15.79 -6.94 -13.96
CA HIS A 15 16.08 -8.35 -14.22
C HIS A 15 15.76 -8.72 -15.67
N ARG A 16 16.55 -9.60 -16.29
CA ARG A 16 16.15 -10.20 -17.59
C ARG A 16 14.83 -10.93 -17.39
N LEU A 17 13.98 -10.97 -18.42
CA LEU A 17 12.66 -11.61 -18.31
C LEU A 17 12.75 -13.05 -17.80
N GLY A 18 13.66 -13.86 -18.35
CA GLY A 18 13.85 -15.25 -17.93
C GLY A 18 14.21 -15.41 -16.44
N ASP A 19 15.03 -14.50 -15.90
CA ASP A 19 15.43 -14.51 -14.49
C ASP A 19 14.26 -14.10 -13.60
N ALA A 20 13.50 -13.07 -14.00
CA ALA A 20 12.29 -12.64 -13.29
C ALA A 20 11.24 -13.77 -13.21
N LEU A 21 10.99 -14.46 -14.34
CA LEU A 21 10.06 -15.60 -14.36
C LEU A 21 10.52 -16.74 -13.46
N ALA A 22 11.82 -17.08 -13.47
CA ALA A 22 12.36 -18.12 -12.60
C ALA A 22 12.19 -17.76 -11.12
N VAL A 23 12.53 -16.53 -10.72
CA VAL A 23 12.35 -16.06 -9.34
C VAL A 23 10.88 -16.13 -8.92
N LEU A 24 9.95 -15.68 -9.76
CA LEU A 24 8.52 -15.70 -9.44
C LEU A 24 7.97 -17.13 -9.31
N ALA A 25 8.38 -18.04 -10.19
CA ALA A 25 8.03 -19.46 -10.08
C ALA A 25 8.60 -20.09 -8.80
N ASP A 26 9.87 -19.83 -8.47
CA ASP A 26 10.53 -20.35 -7.26
C ASP A 26 9.87 -19.86 -5.96
N LEU A 27 9.37 -18.62 -5.95
CA LEU A 27 8.59 -18.08 -4.83
C LEU A 27 7.19 -18.72 -4.72
N GLY A 28 6.71 -19.32 -5.80
CA GLY A 28 5.42 -19.99 -5.90
C GLY A 28 4.27 -19.08 -6.35
N TYR A 29 4.54 -18.08 -7.19
CA TYR A 29 3.49 -17.38 -7.92
C TYR A 29 2.85 -18.28 -8.97
N ASP A 30 1.56 -18.07 -9.25
CA ASP A 30 0.78 -18.82 -10.25
C ASP A 30 0.90 -18.23 -11.66
N GLY A 31 1.41 -17.00 -11.78
CA GLY A 31 1.54 -16.33 -13.06
C GLY A 31 2.19 -14.95 -12.97
N VAL A 32 2.19 -14.25 -14.09
CA VAL A 32 2.79 -12.90 -14.23
C VAL A 32 1.87 -11.96 -14.98
N ALA A 33 1.86 -10.70 -14.59
CA ALA A 33 1.33 -9.63 -15.43
C ALA A 33 2.52 -9.05 -16.23
N LEU A 34 2.64 -9.50 -17.49
CA LEU A 34 3.75 -9.16 -18.37
C LEU A 34 3.52 -7.80 -19.00
N THR A 35 4.30 -6.81 -18.57
CA THR A 35 4.33 -5.50 -19.22
C THR A 35 5.14 -5.59 -20.51
N LEU A 36 4.49 -5.31 -21.65
CA LEU A 36 5.16 -5.21 -22.95
C LEU A 36 5.95 -3.90 -23.00
N ASP A 37 7.27 -3.99 -22.85
CA ASP A 37 8.21 -2.87 -22.84
C ASP A 37 9.56 -3.30 -23.45
N HIS A 38 10.42 -2.34 -23.77
CA HIS A 38 11.76 -2.53 -24.35
C HIS A 38 12.61 -3.58 -23.63
N HIS A 39 12.45 -3.66 -22.30
CA HIS A 39 13.30 -4.47 -21.44
C HIS A 39 12.93 -5.96 -21.43
N HIS A 40 11.64 -6.29 -21.39
CA HIS A 40 11.17 -7.67 -21.25
C HIS A 40 10.70 -8.26 -22.57
N LEU A 41 9.70 -7.66 -23.20
CA LEU A 41 9.19 -8.10 -24.49
C LEU A 41 8.72 -6.89 -25.31
N ASP A 42 9.63 -6.39 -26.15
CA ASP A 42 9.37 -5.28 -27.06
C ASP A 42 8.57 -5.78 -28.30
N PRO A 43 7.32 -5.32 -28.51
CA PRO A 43 6.48 -5.71 -29.65
C PRO A 43 6.98 -5.23 -31.02
N TYR A 44 7.97 -4.33 -31.03
CA TYR A 44 8.54 -3.74 -32.25
C TYR A 44 9.95 -4.26 -32.54
N ALA A 45 10.55 -5.02 -31.61
CA ALA A 45 11.88 -5.56 -31.80
C ALA A 45 11.91 -6.69 -32.85
N PRO A 46 13.02 -6.83 -33.60
CA PRO A 46 13.21 -7.92 -34.55
C PRO A 46 13.06 -9.31 -33.91
N GLY A 47 12.46 -10.23 -34.67
CA GLY A 47 12.30 -11.62 -34.26
C GLY A 47 11.25 -11.85 -33.18
N LEU A 48 10.26 -10.96 -33.04
CA LEU A 48 9.17 -11.05 -32.08
C LEU A 48 8.52 -12.45 -32.02
N ALA A 49 8.12 -13.02 -33.17
CA ALA A 49 7.46 -14.34 -33.20
C ALA A 49 8.28 -15.44 -32.51
N ARG A 50 9.61 -15.47 -32.76
CA ARG A 50 10.51 -16.42 -32.10
C ARG A 50 10.63 -16.14 -30.59
N ARG A 51 10.65 -14.88 -30.18
CA ARG A 51 10.71 -14.48 -28.77
C ARG A 51 9.42 -14.87 -28.03
N VAL A 52 8.26 -14.62 -28.64
CA VAL A 52 6.93 -15.01 -28.11
C VAL A 52 6.83 -16.52 -27.97
N SER A 53 7.21 -17.29 -29.00
CA SER A 53 7.23 -18.76 -28.93
C SER A 53 8.17 -19.30 -27.85
N GLY A 54 9.36 -18.73 -27.73
CA GLY A 54 10.30 -19.07 -26.65
C GLY A 54 9.76 -18.72 -25.26
N LEU A 55 9.07 -17.59 -25.13
CA LEU A 55 8.40 -17.18 -23.90
C LEU A 55 7.23 -18.09 -23.54
N ALA A 56 6.39 -18.48 -24.51
CA ALA A 56 5.30 -19.43 -24.30
C ALA A 56 5.82 -20.76 -23.75
N THR A 57 6.90 -21.27 -24.34
CA THR A 57 7.59 -22.49 -23.86
C THR A 57 8.07 -22.30 -22.42
N ARG A 58 8.71 -21.15 -22.14
CA ARG A 58 9.25 -20.89 -20.79
C ARG A 58 8.17 -20.73 -19.72
N LEU A 59 7.05 -20.07 -20.03
CA LEU A 59 5.91 -19.95 -19.13
C LEU A 59 5.30 -21.33 -18.83
N MET A 60 5.16 -22.18 -19.85
CA MET A 60 4.69 -23.55 -19.70
C MET A 60 5.61 -24.41 -18.82
N GLU A 61 6.92 -24.36 -19.05
CA GLU A 61 7.93 -25.07 -18.23
C GLU A 61 7.87 -24.66 -16.76
N LEU A 62 7.61 -23.38 -16.49
CA LEU A 62 7.53 -22.83 -15.14
C LEU A 62 6.14 -22.95 -14.51
N GLY A 63 5.13 -23.41 -15.27
CA GLY A 63 3.74 -23.45 -14.80
C GLY A 63 3.13 -22.08 -14.54
N LEU A 64 3.66 -21.01 -15.16
CA LEU A 64 3.19 -19.64 -14.97
C LEU A 64 2.13 -19.28 -16.01
N SER A 65 0.98 -18.81 -15.54
CA SER A 65 -0.03 -18.16 -16.39
C SER A 65 0.37 -16.71 -16.68
N VAL A 66 -0.28 -16.06 -17.65
CA VAL A 66 0.10 -14.70 -18.06
C VAL A 66 -1.11 -13.82 -18.34
N VAL A 67 -1.02 -12.57 -17.91
CA VAL A 67 -1.82 -11.44 -18.36
C VAL A 67 -0.89 -10.45 -19.06
N ILE A 68 -1.36 -9.75 -20.08
CA ILE A 68 -0.57 -8.76 -20.81
C ILE A 68 -0.93 -7.35 -20.35
N GLU A 69 0.07 -6.55 -19.98
CA GLU A 69 -0.09 -5.15 -19.62
C GLU A 69 0.52 -4.22 -20.67
N THR A 70 -0.14 -3.08 -20.87
CA THR A 70 0.22 -2.09 -21.91
C THR A 70 0.65 -0.73 -21.33
N GLY A 71 1.11 -0.75 -20.07
CA GLY A 71 1.55 0.42 -19.28
C GLY A 71 3.02 0.82 -19.45
N ALA A 72 3.70 0.40 -20.52
CA ALA A 72 5.09 0.78 -20.76
C ALA A 72 5.27 2.30 -20.88
N ARG A 73 6.33 2.82 -20.24
CA ARG A 73 6.49 4.26 -20.05
C ARG A 73 6.90 4.98 -21.32
N TYR A 74 7.87 4.45 -22.05
CA TYR A 74 8.50 5.17 -23.17
C TYR A 74 8.57 4.34 -24.46
N LEU A 75 7.76 3.26 -24.53
CA LEU A 75 7.76 2.31 -25.65
C LEU A 75 7.50 2.98 -27.00
N LEU A 76 6.50 3.87 -27.05
CA LEU A 76 6.05 4.51 -28.28
C LEU A 76 6.67 5.89 -28.50
N ASP A 77 7.11 6.55 -27.43
CA ASP A 77 7.76 7.86 -27.47
C ASP A 77 8.86 7.92 -26.39
N PRO A 78 10.14 8.14 -26.76
CA PRO A 78 11.26 8.16 -25.81
C PRO A 78 11.28 9.41 -24.91
N ARG A 79 10.46 10.42 -25.19
CA ARG A 79 10.40 11.70 -24.44
C ARG A 79 9.12 11.85 -23.63
N ARG A 80 8.01 11.32 -24.14
CA ARG A 80 6.68 11.53 -23.56
C ARG A 80 6.18 10.23 -22.95
N LYS A 81 6.15 10.19 -21.61
CA LYS A 81 5.62 9.06 -20.87
C LYS A 81 4.21 8.71 -21.37
N HIS A 82 3.97 7.44 -21.69
CA HIS A 82 2.68 6.85 -22.08
C HIS A 82 2.11 7.33 -23.42
N ALA A 83 2.75 8.29 -24.08
CA ALA A 83 2.23 8.88 -25.31
C ALA A 83 2.77 8.17 -26.56
N PRO A 84 2.03 8.20 -27.68
CA PRO A 84 0.64 8.66 -27.78
C PRO A 84 -0.34 7.68 -27.11
N THR A 85 -1.49 8.20 -26.70
CA THR A 85 -2.64 7.43 -26.19
C THR A 85 -3.78 7.45 -27.22
N LEU A 86 -4.89 6.76 -26.96
CA LEU A 86 -6.06 6.81 -27.86
C LEU A 86 -6.67 8.22 -27.97
N LEU A 87 -6.37 9.12 -27.04
CA LEU A 87 -6.88 10.48 -26.99
C LEU A 87 -6.10 11.46 -27.89
N HIS A 88 -4.91 11.06 -28.34
CA HIS A 88 -4.01 11.90 -29.14
C HIS A 88 -4.39 11.92 -30.63
N ASP A 89 -3.79 12.83 -31.39
CA ASP A 89 -3.96 12.89 -32.84
C ASP A 89 -3.28 11.67 -33.51
N GLU A 90 -2.13 11.26 -33.00
CA GLU A 90 -1.35 10.09 -33.43
C GLU A 90 -1.90 8.76 -32.87
N ARG A 91 -3.20 8.69 -32.55
CA ARG A 91 -3.83 7.54 -31.86
C ARG A 91 -3.65 6.20 -32.56
N GLU A 92 -3.46 6.19 -33.88
CA GLU A 92 -3.24 4.95 -34.64
C GLU A 92 -1.95 4.22 -34.20
N VAL A 93 -0.94 4.95 -33.71
CA VAL A 93 0.28 4.33 -33.15
C VAL A 93 -0.04 3.57 -31.86
N ARG A 94 -0.87 4.15 -30.98
CA ARG A 94 -1.33 3.46 -29.75
C ARG A 94 -2.20 2.27 -30.11
N LEU A 95 -3.09 2.40 -31.09
CA LEU A 95 -3.96 1.31 -31.50
C LEU A 95 -3.16 0.15 -32.11
N ASP A 96 -2.17 0.40 -32.97
CA ASP A 96 -1.26 -0.66 -33.47
C ASP A 96 -0.58 -1.40 -32.31
N PHE A 97 -0.09 -0.69 -31.29
CA PHE A 97 0.48 -1.32 -30.09
C PHE A 97 -0.54 -2.23 -29.37
N LEU A 98 -1.75 -1.74 -29.12
CA LEU A 98 -2.79 -2.50 -28.44
C LEU A 98 -3.22 -3.74 -29.26
N LEU A 99 -3.29 -3.63 -30.59
CA LEU A 99 -3.59 -4.76 -31.47
C LEU A 99 -2.45 -5.80 -31.48
N ARG A 100 -1.18 -5.36 -31.43
CA ARG A 100 -0.04 -6.26 -31.23
C ARG A 100 -0.10 -6.95 -29.88
N ALA A 101 -0.48 -6.23 -28.83
CA ALA A 101 -0.65 -6.81 -27.50
C ALA A 101 -1.70 -7.92 -27.49
N VAL A 102 -2.83 -7.74 -28.19
CA VAL A 102 -3.85 -8.80 -28.39
C VAL A 102 -3.28 -10.00 -29.15
N SER A 103 -2.51 -9.78 -30.22
CA SER A 103 -1.87 -10.87 -30.96
C SER A 103 -0.89 -11.65 -30.08
N ILE A 104 -0.03 -10.96 -29.34
CA ILE A 104 0.93 -11.57 -28.40
C ILE A 104 0.19 -12.33 -27.30
N ALA A 105 -0.89 -11.75 -26.76
CA ALA A 105 -1.72 -12.40 -25.75
C ALA A 105 -2.32 -13.71 -26.27
N SER A 106 -2.82 -13.71 -27.51
CA SER A 106 -3.35 -14.91 -28.16
C SER A 106 -2.27 -15.99 -28.31
N ASP A 107 -1.08 -15.62 -28.80
CA ASP A 107 0.05 -16.53 -28.99
C ASP A 107 0.58 -17.12 -27.66
N LEU A 108 0.48 -16.36 -26.56
CA LEU A 108 0.89 -16.79 -25.22
C LEU A 108 -0.21 -17.52 -24.45
N GLY A 109 -1.46 -17.54 -24.96
CA GLY A 109 -2.61 -18.05 -24.22
C GLY A 109 -2.93 -17.21 -22.96
N ALA A 110 -2.74 -15.90 -23.03
CA ALA A 110 -2.93 -15.00 -21.91
C ALA A 110 -4.41 -14.88 -21.49
N GLU A 111 -4.65 -14.68 -20.20
CA GLU A 111 -6.00 -14.59 -19.64
C GLU A 111 -6.71 -13.29 -20.01
N ALA A 112 -5.96 -12.20 -20.20
CA ALA A 112 -6.47 -10.89 -20.60
C ALA A 112 -5.35 -9.99 -21.15
N VAL A 113 -5.76 -8.89 -21.82
CA VAL A 113 -4.92 -7.72 -22.10
C VAL A 113 -5.46 -6.52 -21.31
N SER A 114 -4.65 -5.91 -20.45
CA SER A 114 -4.99 -4.69 -19.71
C SER A 114 -4.62 -3.42 -20.49
N CYS A 115 -5.53 -2.44 -20.54
CA CYS A 115 -5.29 -1.11 -21.11
C CYS A 115 -6.07 0.01 -20.42
N TRP A 116 -5.65 1.26 -20.62
CA TRP A 116 -6.25 2.45 -20.00
C TRP A 116 -6.45 3.60 -21.01
N SER A 117 -7.17 4.65 -20.60
CA SER A 117 -7.52 5.81 -21.46
C SER A 117 -6.34 6.75 -21.74
N GLY A 118 -5.56 7.06 -20.71
CA GLY A 118 -4.50 8.05 -20.74
C GLY A 118 -4.98 9.40 -20.24
N VAL A 119 -4.03 10.30 -20.00
CA VAL A 119 -4.35 11.70 -19.65
C VAL A 119 -4.81 12.42 -20.91
N ARG A 120 -5.95 13.12 -20.83
CA ARG A 120 -6.46 13.95 -21.94
C ARG A 120 -5.45 15.08 -22.23
N PRO A 121 -4.95 15.21 -23.47
CA PRO A 121 -4.11 16.34 -23.84
C PRO A 121 -4.86 17.67 -23.64
N PRO A 122 -4.25 18.72 -23.08
CA PRO A 122 -4.95 19.98 -22.80
C PRO A 122 -5.60 20.62 -24.03
N ALA A 123 -5.01 20.42 -25.22
CA ALA A 123 -5.50 20.96 -26.49
C ALA A 123 -6.67 20.17 -27.10
N VAL A 124 -6.96 18.97 -26.59
CA VAL A 124 -8.03 18.11 -27.12
C VAL A 124 -9.29 18.32 -26.29
N ASP A 125 -10.37 18.74 -26.93
CA ASP A 125 -11.71 18.86 -26.33
C ASP A 125 -12.17 17.52 -25.69
N ALA A 126 -12.99 17.61 -24.63
CA ALA A 126 -13.45 16.44 -23.90
C ALA A 126 -14.36 15.54 -24.74
N GLN A 127 -15.23 16.11 -25.58
CA GLN A 127 -16.08 15.30 -26.46
C GLN A 127 -15.25 14.60 -27.53
N LEU A 128 -14.30 15.30 -28.15
CA LEU A 128 -13.37 14.71 -29.10
C LEU A 128 -12.52 13.60 -28.47
N ALA A 129 -12.03 13.80 -27.23
CA ALA A 129 -11.30 12.78 -26.49
C ALA A 129 -12.18 11.53 -26.23
N TRP A 130 -13.45 11.74 -25.88
CA TRP A 130 -14.42 10.66 -25.69
C TRP A 130 -14.68 9.89 -26.99
N ASP A 131 -14.96 10.58 -28.09
CA ASP A 131 -15.24 9.97 -29.39
C ASP A 131 -14.04 9.13 -29.87
N ARG A 132 -12.82 9.64 -29.68
CA ARG A 132 -11.57 8.91 -29.98
C ARG A 132 -11.39 7.68 -29.12
N LEU A 133 -11.68 7.78 -27.82
CA LEU A 133 -11.57 6.65 -26.90
C LEU A 133 -12.55 5.54 -27.26
N VAL A 134 -13.81 5.89 -27.55
CA VAL A 134 -14.86 4.94 -27.95
C VAL A 134 -14.48 4.26 -29.28
N ASP A 135 -14.06 5.01 -30.29
CA ASP A 135 -13.60 4.46 -31.59
C ASP A 135 -12.43 3.47 -31.41
N GLY A 136 -11.40 3.89 -30.67
CA GLY A 136 -10.22 3.05 -30.41
C GLY A 136 -10.57 1.78 -29.63
N CYS A 137 -11.39 1.89 -28.58
CA CYS A 137 -11.81 0.74 -27.78
C CYS A 137 -12.72 -0.20 -28.58
N ALA A 138 -13.59 0.30 -29.47
CA ALA A 138 -14.41 -0.52 -30.33
C ALA A 138 -13.56 -1.38 -31.28
N ARG A 139 -12.57 -0.77 -31.94
CA ARG A 139 -11.63 -1.47 -32.84
C ARG A 139 -10.78 -2.49 -32.09
N LEU A 140 -10.30 -2.15 -30.90
CA LEU A 140 -9.58 -3.07 -30.03
C LEU A 140 -10.46 -4.26 -29.61
N THR A 141 -11.71 -4.00 -29.22
CA THR A 141 -12.66 -5.03 -28.78
C THR A 141 -13.01 -6.00 -29.92
N GLU A 142 -13.13 -5.50 -31.15
CA GLU A 142 -13.34 -6.35 -32.32
C GLU A 142 -12.16 -7.32 -32.54
N ALA A 143 -10.93 -6.81 -32.46
CA ALA A 143 -9.73 -7.63 -32.60
C ALA A 143 -9.59 -8.66 -31.46
N ALA A 144 -9.85 -8.23 -30.22
CA ALA A 144 -9.87 -9.06 -29.02
C ALA A 144 -10.89 -10.22 -29.15
N SER A 145 -12.09 -9.91 -29.63
CA SER A 145 -13.15 -10.90 -29.89
C SER A 145 -12.70 -11.95 -30.92
N LYS A 146 -12.05 -11.52 -32.02
CA LYS A 146 -11.52 -12.44 -33.05
C LYS A 146 -10.39 -13.32 -32.52
N ALA A 147 -9.55 -12.77 -31.65
CA ALA A 147 -8.42 -13.48 -31.05
C ALA A 147 -8.82 -14.40 -29.88
N GLY A 148 -10.05 -14.29 -29.37
CA GLY A 148 -10.53 -15.04 -28.21
C GLY A 148 -9.88 -14.60 -26.88
N VAL A 149 -9.34 -13.38 -26.83
CA VAL A 149 -8.67 -12.82 -25.65
C VAL A 149 -9.48 -11.63 -25.14
N PRO A 150 -9.94 -11.62 -23.88
CA PRO A 150 -10.66 -10.46 -23.35
C PRO A 150 -9.71 -9.27 -23.11
N VAL A 151 -10.23 -8.06 -23.28
CA VAL A 151 -9.55 -6.82 -22.92
C VAL A 151 -10.12 -6.32 -21.61
N GLY A 152 -9.27 -6.14 -20.61
CA GLY A 152 -9.60 -5.46 -19.37
C GLY A 152 -9.27 -3.98 -19.49
N PHE A 153 -10.29 -3.14 -19.45
CA PHE A 153 -10.06 -1.70 -19.37
C PHE A 153 -9.87 -1.30 -17.91
N GLU A 154 -8.81 -0.56 -17.63
CA GLU A 154 -8.44 -0.10 -16.30
C GLU A 154 -8.81 1.39 -16.13
N PRO A 155 -9.71 1.72 -15.19
CA PRO A 155 -9.86 3.09 -14.71
C PRO A 155 -8.63 3.48 -13.87
N GLU A 156 -7.91 4.52 -14.28
CA GLU A 156 -6.64 4.91 -13.64
C GLU A 156 -6.69 6.36 -13.10
N PRO A 157 -6.25 6.61 -11.86
CA PRO A 157 -6.34 7.94 -11.27
C PRO A 157 -5.55 9.01 -12.04
N GLY A 158 -6.24 10.09 -12.38
CA GLY A 158 -5.69 11.20 -13.17
C GLY A 158 -5.80 11.01 -14.69
N MET A 159 -6.33 9.88 -15.16
CA MET A 159 -6.64 9.66 -16.57
C MET A 159 -8.05 10.12 -16.95
N PHE A 160 -8.35 10.10 -18.25
CA PHE A 160 -9.65 10.58 -18.76
C PHE A 160 -10.83 9.71 -18.29
N VAL A 161 -10.61 8.41 -18.17
CA VAL A 161 -11.48 7.48 -17.44
C VAL A 161 -10.72 7.03 -16.21
N GLN A 162 -11.12 7.53 -15.05
CA GLN A 162 -10.40 7.36 -13.78
C GLN A 162 -11.12 6.46 -12.77
N ASP A 163 -12.44 6.27 -12.92
CA ASP A 163 -13.27 5.57 -11.95
C ASP A 163 -14.24 4.59 -12.64
N LEU A 164 -14.87 3.73 -11.83
CA LEU A 164 -15.83 2.71 -12.26
C LEU A 164 -17.07 3.33 -12.90
N SER A 165 -17.43 4.58 -12.57
CA SER A 165 -18.54 5.28 -13.22
C SER A 165 -18.21 5.61 -14.68
N GLY A 166 -17.00 6.12 -14.93
CA GLY A 166 -16.47 6.40 -16.26
C GLY A 166 -16.31 5.13 -17.09
N TRP A 167 -15.81 4.04 -16.49
CA TRP A 167 -15.75 2.75 -17.17
C TRP A 167 -17.14 2.22 -17.53
N ARG A 168 -18.12 2.32 -16.62
CA ARG A 168 -19.52 1.93 -16.93
C ARG A 168 -20.09 2.74 -18.09
N ALA A 169 -19.79 4.04 -18.18
CA ALA A 169 -20.20 4.87 -19.30
C ALA A 169 -19.55 4.41 -20.62
N LEU A 170 -18.25 4.11 -20.61
CA LEU A 170 -17.52 3.63 -21.79
C LEU A 170 -18.05 2.27 -22.25
N HIS A 171 -18.21 1.33 -21.32
CA HIS A 171 -18.74 0.00 -21.60
C HIS A 171 -20.15 0.06 -22.21
N ARG A 172 -21.03 0.96 -21.72
CA ARG A 172 -22.35 1.20 -22.35
C ARG A 172 -22.23 1.80 -23.74
N ALA A 173 -21.34 2.78 -23.95
CA ALA A 173 -21.12 3.39 -25.26
C ALA A 173 -20.63 2.39 -26.31
N LEU A 174 -19.91 1.35 -25.88
CA LEU A 174 -19.47 0.24 -26.73
C LEU A 174 -20.56 -0.84 -26.97
N GLY A 175 -21.73 -0.71 -26.35
CA GLY A 175 -22.80 -1.71 -26.44
C GLY A 175 -22.61 -2.93 -25.52
N MET A 176 -21.82 -2.77 -24.46
CA MET A 176 -21.52 -3.80 -23.44
C MET A 176 -21.02 -5.15 -24.00
N PRO A 177 -20.01 -5.15 -24.89
CA PRO A 177 -19.54 -6.37 -25.52
C PRO A 177 -18.79 -7.27 -24.53
N ARG A 178 -19.05 -8.58 -24.55
CA ARG A 178 -18.44 -9.55 -23.62
C ARG A 178 -16.90 -9.57 -23.64
N ALA A 179 -16.29 -9.25 -24.79
CA ALA A 179 -14.83 -9.23 -24.92
C ALA A 179 -14.17 -7.98 -24.30
N PHE A 180 -14.96 -6.98 -23.88
CA PHE A 180 -14.48 -5.78 -23.19
C PHE A 180 -14.92 -5.82 -21.74
N GLY A 181 -14.02 -6.27 -20.88
CA GLY A 181 -14.21 -6.34 -19.44
C GLY A 181 -13.52 -5.22 -18.69
N LEU A 182 -13.39 -5.43 -17.39
CA LEU A 182 -12.74 -4.55 -16.44
C LEU A 182 -11.43 -5.18 -15.95
N THR A 183 -10.34 -4.41 -16.03
CA THR A 183 -9.21 -4.61 -15.12
C THR A 183 -9.52 -3.82 -13.86
N LEU A 184 -9.71 -4.50 -12.73
CA LEU A 184 -9.94 -3.85 -11.46
C LEU A 184 -8.63 -3.75 -10.69
N ASP A 185 -8.07 -2.56 -10.64
CA ASP A 185 -6.99 -2.21 -9.73
C ASP A 185 -7.59 -1.84 -8.36
N LEU A 186 -7.23 -2.61 -7.33
CA LEU A 186 -7.80 -2.48 -5.99
C LEU A 186 -7.27 -1.23 -5.26
N GLY A 187 -6.04 -0.82 -5.54
CA GLY A 187 -5.44 0.43 -5.10
C GLY A 187 -6.15 1.63 -5.68
N HIS A 188 -6.48 1.63 -6.97
CA HIS A 188 -7.22 2.66 -7.65
C HIS A 188 -8.64 2.80 -7.10
N CYS A 189 -9.30 1.67 -6.77
CA CYS A 189 -10.53 1.70 -6.01
C CYS A 189 -10.35 2.39 -4.65
N ARG A 190 -9.30 2.05 -3.90
CA ARG A 190 -9.01 2.73 -2.63
C ARG A 190 -8.71 4.22 -2.81
N CYS A 191 -8.06 4.61 -3.90
CA CYS A 191 -7.69 5.99 -4.21
C CYS A 191 -8.92 6.84 -4.54
N LEU A 192 -9.81 6.35 -5.41
CA LEU A 192 -10.86 7.17 -6.03
C LEU A 192 -12.29 6.77 -5.68
N GLU A 193 -12.62 5.48 -5.65
CA GLU A 193 -14.01 5.05 -5.47
C GLU A 193 -14.50 5.44 -4.08
N PRO A 194 -15.70 6.04 -3.91
CA PRO A 194 -16.20 6.40 -2.59
C PRO A 194 -16.46 5.16 -1.71
N GLU A 195 -16.66 4.01 -2.35
CA GLU A 195 -17.09 2.77 -1.74
C GLU A 195 -15.89 2.00 -1.15
N PRO A 196 -16.11 1.16 -0.13
CA PRO A 196 -15.10 0.20 0.30
C PRO A 196 -14.62 -0.69 -0.85
N VAL A 197 -13.33 -1.03 -0.87
CA VAL A 197 -12.73 -1.81 -1.96
C VAL A 197 -13.43 -3.17 -2.18
N ALA A 198 -13.87 -3.81 -1.09
CA ALA A 198 -14.63 -5.07 -1.18
C ALA A 198 -15.99 -4.89 -1.89
N ASP A 199 -16.66 -3.76 -1.68
CA ASP A 199 -17.93 -3.45 -2.33
C ASP A 199 -17.71 -3.10 -3.81
N CYS A 200 -16.61 -2.43 -4.14
CA CYS A 200 -16.17 -2.22 -5.51
C CYS A 200 -15.96 -3.57 -6.22
N VAL A 201 -15.31 -4.54 -5.57
CA VAL A 201 -15.13 -5.91 -6.10
C VAL A 201 -16.48 -6.56 -6.41
N VAL A 202 -17.44 -6.52 -5.47
CA VAL A 202 -18.76 -7.12 -5.67
C VAL A 202 -19.50 -6.46 -6.84
N ALA A 203 -19.46 -5.13 -6.94
CA ALA A 203 -20.08 -4.39 -8.02
C ALA A 203 -19.43 -4.65 -9.39
N ALA A 204 -18.12 -4.88 -9.39
CA ALA A 204 -17.31 -5.12 -10.58
C ALA A 204 -17.35 -6.59 -11.06
N ALA A 205 -17.61 -7.53 -10.16
CA ALA A 205 -17.49 -8.97 -10.37
C ALA A 205 -18.03 -9.52 -11.71
N PRO A 206 -19.21 -9.09 -12.21
CA PRO A 206 -19.75 -9.61 -13.47
C PRO A 206 -18.88 -9.30 -14.71
N TRP A 207 -17.97 -8.33 -14.60
CA TRP A 207 -17.19 -7.80 -15.72
C TRP A 207 -15.68 -8.00 -15.55
N LEU A 208 -15.24 -8.60 -14.43
CA LEU A 208 -13.82 -8.79 -14.14
C LEU A 208 -13.17 -9.77 -15.12
N VAL A 209 -12.11 -9.30 -15.77
CA VAL A 209 -11.22 -10.14 -16.60
C VAL A 209 -9.78 -10.13 -16.09
N ASN A 210 -9.38 -9.08 -15.36
CA ASN A 210 -8.08 -8.95 -14.71
C ASN A 210 -8.22 -8.22 -13.37
N VAL A 211 -7.33 -8.52 -12.40
CA VAL A 211 -7.25 -7.82 -11.12
C VAL A 211 -5.80 -7.44 -10.84
N GLN A 212 -5.57 -6.17 -10.53
CA GLN A 212 -4.30 -5.66 -10.02
C GLN A 212 -4.43 -5.37 -8.52
N ILE A 213 -3.34 -5.60 -7.79
CA ILE A 213 -3.33 -5.51 -6.34
C ILE A 213 -2.02 -4.92 -5.79
N GLU A 214 -2.18 -3.89 -5.01
CA GLU A 214 -1.16 -3.13 -4.30
C GLU A 214 -1.86 -2.49 -3.10
N ASP A 215 -1.09 -1.85 -2.24
CA ASP A 215 -1.69 -0.98 -1.24
C ASP A 215 -1.70 0.46 -1.76
N MET A 216 -2.70 1.23 -1.34
CA MET A 216 -2.86 2.61 -1.76
C MET A 216 -3.60 3.42 -0.70
N ARG A 217 -3.47 4.74 -0.74
CA ARG A 217 -4.16 5.67 0.16
C ARG A 217 -5.23 6.45 -0.60
N ARG A 218 -6.26 6.92 0.11
CA ARG A 218 -7.30 7.75 -0.50
C ARG A 218 -6.72 9.03 -1.09
N GLY A 219 -7.08 9.33 -2.34
CA GLY A 219 -6.72 10.56 -3.03
C GLY A 219 -5.23 10.68 -3.40
N VAL A 220 -4.41 9.64 -3.18
CA VAL A 220 -2.99 9.64 -3.53
C VAL A 220 -2.72 8.43 -4.43
N HIS A 221 -2.46 8.70 -5.71
CA HIS A 221 -2.07 7.69 -6.68
C HIS A 221 -0.59 7.30 -6.48
N GLU A 222 -0.35 6.43 -5.51
CA GLU A 222 0.95 5.86 -5.17
C GLU A 222 0.80 4.37 -4.87
N HIS A 223 1.46 3.51 -5.66
CA HIS A 223 1.48 2.07 -5.44
C HIS A 223 2.44 1.75 -4.30
N LEU A 224 1.92 1.21 -3.21
CA LEU A 224 2.66 0.93 -1.98
C LEU A 224 2.74 -0.59 -1.73
N GLU A 225 3.79 -1.02 -1.02
CA GLU A 225 3.86 -2.40 -0.53
C GLU A 225 2.70 -2.67 0.45
N PHE A 226 2.30 -3.94 0.56
CA PHE A 226 1.18 -4.32 1.43
C PHE A 226 1.41 -3.96 2.90
N GLY A 227 0.44 -3.26 3.49
CA GLY A 227 0.47 -2.79 4.87
C GLY A 227 1.03 -1.38 5.03
N GLU A 228 1.34 -0.67 3.94
CA GLU A 228 1.78 0.72 3.95
C GLU A 228 0.69 1.73 3.52
N GLY A 229 -0.41 1.24 2.94
CA GLY A 229 -1.57 2.02 2.55
C GLY A 229 -2.76 1.83 3.49
N GLU A 230 -3.97 1.86 2.94
CA GLU A 230 -5.23 1.88 3.70
C GLU A 230 -6.15 0.70 3.41
N ILE A 231 -5.72 -0.27 2.59
CA ILE A 231 -6.60 -1.36 2.16
C ILE A 231 -6.67 -2.45 3.24
N ASP A 232 -7.90 -2.81 3.63
CA ASP A 232 -8.17 -4.01 4.42
C ASP A 232 -8.30 -5.23 3.50
N PHE A 233 -7.20 -5.97 3.33
CA PHE A 233 -7.10 -7.03 2.31
C PHE A 233 -7.95 -8.28 2.55
N PRO A 234 -8.07 -8.85 3.78
CA PRO A 234 -8.88 -10.06 3.99
C PRO A 234 -10.32 -10.00 3.46
N PRO A 235 -11.13 -8.94 3.70
CA PRO A 235 -12.46 -8.86 3.11
C PRO A 235 -12.45 -8.66 1.60
N VAL A 236 -11.45 -7.96 1.04
CA VAL A 236 -11.31 -7.77 -0.42
C VAL A 236 -11.00 -9.09 -1.13
N LEU A 237 -10.04 -9.87 -0.61
CA LEU A 237 -9.71 -11.19 -1.14
C LEU A 237 -10.87 -12.17 -0.99
N ARG A 238 -11.63 -12.09 0.12
CA ARG A 238 -12.87 -12.85 0.29
C ARG A 238 -13.91 -12.48 -0.77
N ALA A 239 -14.13 -11.19 -1.03
CA ALA A 239 -15.07 -10.74 -2.04
C ALA A 239 -14.73 -11.28 -3.44
N LEU A 240 -13.44 -11.30 -3.82
CA LEU A 240 -12.99 -11.93 -5.07
C LEU A 240 -13.28 -13.43 -5.12
N ALA A 241 -13.01 -14.14 -4.01
CA ALA A 241 -13.25 -15.57 -3.91
C ALA A 241 -14.75 -15.92 -3.94
N ASP A 242 -15.59 -15.16 -3.23
CA ASP A 242 -17.03 -15.33 -3.15
C ASP A 242 -17.71 -14.96 -4.48
N ALA A 243 -17.17 -13.98 -5.21
CA ALA A 243 -17.55 -13.67 -6.59
C ALA A 243 -17.14 -14.77 -7.60
N GLY A 244 -16.34 -15.75 -7.17
CA GLY A 244 -15.86 -16.84 -8.02
C GLY A 244 -14.81 -16.41 -9.04
N TYR A 245 -14.07 -15.33 -8.79
CA TYR A 245 -12.98 -14.91 -9.67
C TYR A 245 -11.90 -15.99 -9.77
N ARG A 246 -11.46 -16.32 -11.00
CA ARG A 246 -10.50 -17.41 -11.28
C ARG A 246 -9.22 -16.97 -11.98
N GLY A 247 -9.16 -15.71 -12.41
CA GLY A 247 -7.98 -15.15 -13.06
C GLY A 247 -6.85 -14.85 -12.08
N LEU A 248 -5.76 -14.33 -12.61
CA LEU A 248 -4.65 -13.83 -11.80
C LEU A 248 -5.03 -12.56 -11.03
N VAL A 249 -4.64 -12.51 -9.75
CA VAL A 249 -4.58 -11.30 -8.94
C VAL A 249 -3.12 -10.84 -8.93
N GLY A 250 -2.79 -9.90 -9.81
CA GLY A 250 -1.42 -9.49 -10.14
C GLY A 250 -0.91 -8.36 -9.28
N VAL A 251 0.20 -8.55 -8.57
CA VAL A 251 0.80 -7.50 -7.74
C VAL A 251 1.42 -6.40 -8.61
N GLU A 252 1.01 -5.14 -8.45
CA GLU A 252 1.52 -4.02 -9.26
C GLU A 252 2.39 -3.04 -8.46
N LEU A 253 3.72 -3.17 -8.59
CA LEU A 253 4.70 -2.36 -7.85
C LEU A 253 5.81 -1.82 -8.77
N PRO A 254 5.50 -0.95 -9.75
CA PRO A 254 6.43 -0.54 -10.82
C PRO A 254 7.64 0.28 -10.35
N ARG A 255 7.65 0.76 -9.10
CA ARG A 255 8.75 1.55 -8.52
C ARG A 255 9.71 0.72 -7.65
N HIS A 256 9.46 -0.57 -7.50
CA HIS A 256 10.17 -1.45 -6.56
C HIS A 256 11.19 -2.39 -7.22
N SER A 257 11.53 -2.15 -8.49
CA SER A 257 12.50 -2.94 -9.25
C SER A 257 13.89 -3.06 -8.61
N HIS A 258 14.28 -2.13 -7.73
CA HIS A 258 15.56 -2.15 -7.02
C HIS A 258 15.66 -3.27 -5.97
N ALA A 259 14.53 -3.79 -5.48
CA ALA A 259 14.45 -4.84 -4.45
C ALA A 259 13.50 -5.98 -4.85
N ALA A 260 13.30 -6.18 -6.16
CA ALA A 260 12.21 -6.98 -6.72
C ALA A 260 12.04 -8.39 -6.11
N PRO A 261 13.09 -9.23 -5.94
CA PRO A 261 12.92 -10.57 -5.37
C PRO A 261 12.41 -10.56 -3.93
N ASP A 262 12.85 -9.57 -3.12
CA ASP A 262 12.46 -9.45 -1.72
C ASP A 262 11.05 -8.90 -1.57
N VAL A 263 10.70 -7.91 -2.40
CA VAL A 263 9.35 -7.35 -2.45
C VAL A 263 8.35 -8.42 -2.88
N ALA A 264 8.63 -9.14 -3.98
CA ALA A 264 7.77 -10.25 -4.44
C ALA A 264 7.58 -11.32 -3.35
N ARG A 265 8.65 -11.73 -2.65
CA ARG A 265 8.52 -12.69 -1.55
C ARG A 265 7.63 -12.19 -0.42
N ARG A 266 7.80 -10.94 0.01
CA ARG A 266 6.97 -10.32 1.06
C ARG A 266 5.52 -10.20 0.59
N SER A 267 5.30 -9.77 -0.65
CA SER A 267 3.99 -9.62 -1.25
C SER A 267 3.21 -10.94 -1.25
N LEU A 268 3.81 -12.02 -1.76
CA LEU A 268 3.15 -13.32 -1.77
C LEU A 268 2.88 -13.87 -0.37
N THR A 269 3.83 -13.68 0.55
CA THR A 269 3.67 -14.09 1.96
C THR A 269 2.48 -13.37 2.60
N PHE A 270 2.38 -12.06 2.38
CA PHE A 270 1.27 -11.25 2.86
C PHE A 270 -0.07 -11.71 2.28
N LEU A 271 -0.16 -11.86 0.96
CA LEU A 271 -1.40 -12.23 0.28
C LEU A 271 -1.91 -13.62 0.70
N ARG A 272 -1.00 -14.60 0.88
CA ARG A 272 -1.35 -15.92 1.40
C ARG A 272 -1.86 -15.85 2.84
N ALA A 273 -1.23 -15.04 3.69
CA ALA A 273 -1.67 -14.86 5.08
C ALA A 273 -3.04 -14.16 5.16
N ALA A 274 -3.26 -13.14 4.32
CA ALA A 274 -4.54 -12.42 4.24
C ALA A 274 -5.66 -13.34 3.73
N ALA A 275 -5.42 -14.09 2.65
CA ALA A 275 -6.37 -15.07 2.12
C ALA A 275 -6.68 -16.22 3.12
N GLY A 276 -5.70 -16.62 3.93
CA GLY A 276 -5.90 -17.61 5.00
C GLY A 276 -6.87 -17.12 6.09
N GLN A 277 -6.77 -15.85 6.48
CA GLN A 277 -7.71 -15.22 7.42
C GLN A 277 -9.11 -15.08 6.81
N SER A 278 -9.18 -14.89 5.49
CA SER A 278 -10.44 -14.91 4.75
C SER A 278 -11.14 -16.26 4.83
N GLY A 279 -10.45 -17.40 5.02
CA GLY A 279 -11.07 -18.74 5.08
C GLY A 279 -11.65 -19.15 6.44
N THR A 280 -11.20 -18.56 7.54
CA THR A 280 -11.55 -18.98 8.91
C THR A 280 -12.76 -18.26 9.51
N ALA A 281 -13.32 -17.26 8.82
CA ALA A 281 -14.54 -16.57 9.24
C ALA A 281 -15.79 -17.30 8.71
N THR A 282 -16.14 -18.45 9.29
CA THR A 282 -17.51 -18.98 9.23
C THR A 282 -17.91 -19.36 10.66
N ASP A 283 -19.14 -19.00 11.04
CA ASP A 283 -19.77 -19.15 12.35
C ASP A 283 -19.25 -18.29 13.52
N ARG A 284 -19.49 -16.97 13.44
CA ARG A 284 -20.06 -16.26 14.60
C ARG A 284 -21.24 -15.40 14.15
N PRO A 285 -22.43 -15.52 14.76
CA PRO A 285 -23.52 -14.61 14.49
C PRO A 285 -23.09 -13.18 14.85
N ALA A 286 -23.47 -12.22 14.02
CA ALA A 286 -23.34 -10.80 14.32
C ALA A 286 -24.05 -10.52 15.67
N ALA A 287 -23.25 -10.27 16.71
CA ALA A 287 -23.77 -9.73 17.95
C ALA A 287 -24.23 -8.29 17.66
N ALA A 288 -25.51 -8.03 17.90
CA ALA A 288 -26.11 -6.70 17.83
C ALA A 288 -25.26 -5.67 18.61
N PRO A 289 -25.26 -4.39 18.20
CA PRO A 289 -24.47 -3.35 18.86
C PRO A 289 -25.01 -3.12 20.27
N GLY A 290 -24.39 -3.78 21.25
CA GLY A 290 -24.61 -3.56 22.66
C GLY A 290 -24.02 -2.22 23.07
N MET A 291 -24.91 -1.26 23.31
CA MET A 291 -24.66 0.00 23.99
C MET A 291 -23.79 -0.22 25.25
N ARG A 292 -22.50 0.11 25.17
CA ARG A 292 -21.62 0.18 26.35
C ARG A 292 -21.80 1.53 27.02
N ALA A 293 -22.11 1.48 28.31
CA ALA A 293 -22.28 2.64 29.17
C ALA A 293 -21.02 3.52 29.22
N PRO A 294 -21.17 4.85 29.41
CA PRO A 294 -20.05 5.77 29.53
C PRO A 294 -19.43 5.65 30.92
N GLY A 295 -18.18 5.20 31.02
CA GLY A 295 -17.53 5.13 32.33
C GLY A 295 -16.18 4.43 32.34
N GLN A 296 -15.15 5.17 31.94
CA GLN A 296 -13.77 5.23 32.48
C GLN A 296 -12.76 5.45 31.34
N ARG A 297 -12.43 6.73 31.11
CA ARG A 297 -11.28 7.13 30.31
C ARG A 297 -10.01 6.61 31.00
N ARG A 298 -9.21 5.83 30.29
CA ARG A 298 -7.84 5.47 30.70
C ARG A 298 -6.89 6.58 30.21
N PRO A 299 -5.88 6.99 31.00
CA PRO A 299 -4.89 7.95 30.52
C PRO A 299 -4.01 7.26 29.47
N ALA A 300 -3.94 7.86 28.28
CA ALA A 300 -2.83 7.63 27.38
C ALA A 300 -1.58 8.31 27.96
N GLY A 301 -0.40 7.69 27.89
CA GLY A 301 0.85 8.41 28.07
C GLY A 301 2.03 7.61 28.62
N ALA A 302 1.86 6.76 29.63
CA ALA A 302 3.04 6.14 30.27
C ALA A 302 3.64 5.01 29.44
N VAL A 303 4.86 5.21 28.91
CA VAL A 303 5.71 4.12 28.41
C VAL A 303 6.11 3.24 29.61
N PRO A 304 5.87 1.92 29.59
CA PRO A 304 6.25 1.05 30.70
C PRO A 304 7.76 1.09 30.94
N ALA A 305 8.17 1.09 32.21
CA ALA A 305 9.59 1.06 32.57
C ALA A 305 10.29 -0.18 31.97
N PRO A 306 11.61 -0.12 31.68
CA PRO A 306 12.34 -1.23 31.08
C PRO A 306 12.19 -2.55 31.85
N GLU A 307 12.09 -2.50 33.19
CA GLU A 307 11.89 -3.67 34.04
C GLU A 307 10.52 -4.32 33.81
N VAL A 308 9.48 -3.52 33.57
CA VAL A 308 8.11 -4.00 33.26
C VAL A 308 8.06 -4.62 31.87
N LEU A 309 8.71 -3.99 30.89
CA LEU A 309 8.84 -4.55 29.54
C LEU A 309 9.60 -5.89 29.58
N ARG A 310 10.69 -5.96 30.37
CA ARG A 310 11.46 -7.20 30.55
C ARG A 310 10.64 -8.28 31.26
N ALA A 311 9.88 -7.93 32.30
CA ALA A 311 9.02 -8.89 33.01
C ALA A 311 7.93 -9.47 32.09
N ALA A 312 7.34 -8.64 31.22
CA ALA A 312 6.35 -9.09 30.25
C ALA A 312 6.90 -10.08 29.20
N LEU A 313 8.22 -10.04 28.95
CA LEU A 313 8.90 -10.94 28.03
C LEU A 313 9.24 -12.31 28.64
N ALA A 314 9.07 -12.50 29.96
CA ALA A 314 9.43 -13.75 30.62
C ALA A 314 8.65 -14.98 30.13
N GLY A 315 7.46 -14.78 29.55
CA GLY A 315 6.64 -15.85 28.96
C GLY A 315 6.90 -16.10 27.46
N VAL A 316 7.83 -15.38 26.85
CA VAL A 316 8.17 -15.52 25.43
C VAL A 316 9.24 -16.60 25.28
N ASP A 317 8.97 -17.63 24.48
CA ASP A 317 9.96 -18.64 24.14
C ASP A 317 10.93 -18.10 23.07
N ASP A 318 12.06 -17.57 23.52
CA ASP A 318 13.14 -17.04 22.68
C ASP A 318 14.43 -17.88 22.77
N GLY A 319 14.38 -19.03 23.46
CA GLY A 319 15.52 -19.89 23.71
C GLY A 319 16.64 -19.25 24.55
N GLY A 320 16.33 -18.26 25.40
CA GLY A 320 17.30 -17.51 26.21
C GLY A 320 18.04 -16.43 25.43
N TRP A 321 17.58 -16.10 24.22
CA TRP A 321 18.26 -15.16 23.33
C TRP A 321 18.30 -13.74 23.91
N LEU A 322 17.20 -13.25 24.50
CA LEU A 322 17.12 -11.88 24.99
C LEU A 322 18.13 -11.62 26.12
N ASP A 323 18.25 -12.54 27.09
CA ASP A 323 19.20 -12.38 28.19
C ASP A 323 20.66 -12.38 27.70
N GLU A 324 21.00 -13.20 26.71
CA GLU A 324 22.31 -13.15 26.04
C GLU A 324 22.50 -11.84 25.28
N ALA A 325 21.48 -11.40 24.53
CA ALA A 325 21.54 -10.16 23.77
C ALA A 325 21.75 -8.95 24.68
N LEU A 326 21.05 -8.88 25.83
CA LEU A 326 21.21 -7.81 26.81
C LEU A 326 22.61 -7.80 27.42
N ARG A 327 23.16 -8.96 27.80
CA ARG A 327 24.55 -9.06 28.28
C ARG A 327 25.55 -8.59 27.23
N ARG A 328 25.33 -8.96 25.96
CA ARG A 328 26.22 -8.55 24.86
C ARG A 328 26.15 -7.06 24.57
N VAL A 329 24.96 -6.46 24.56
CA VAL A 329 24.81 -5.00 24.36
C VAL A 329 25.44 -4.23 25.52
N ALA A 330 25.30 -4.72 26.76
CA ALA A 330 25.94 -4.10 27.92
C ALA A 330 27.49 -4.17 27.85
N ALA A 331 28.05 -5.25 27.30
CA ALA A 331 29.49 -5.42 27.15
C ALA A 331 30.06 -4.66 25.92
N ASP A 332 29.34 -4.67 24.80
CA ASP A 332 29.72 -3.98 23.56
C ASP A 332 28.46 -3.36 22.91
N PRO A 333 28.21 -2.06 23.13
CA PRO A 333 27.05 -1.37 22.56
C PRO A 333 26.96 -1.43 21.02
N SER A 334 28.06 -1.69 20.30
CA SER A 334 28.06 -1.73 18.83
C SER A 334 27.31 -2.93 18.26
N VAL A 335 27.18 -4.03 19.03
CA VAL A 335 26.49 -5.24 18.59
C VAL A 335 24.97 -5.06 18.46
N ILE A 336 24.41 -3.98 19.03
CA ILE A 336 22.99 -3.67 18.95
C ILE A 336 22.52 -3.57 17.49
N SER A 337 23.37 -3.10 16.58
CA SER A 337 23.11 -3.02 15.14
C SER A 337 22.70 -4.36 14.51
N ARG A 338 23.15 -5.48 15.07
CA ARG A 338 22.81 -6.84 14.59
C ARG A 338 21.71 -7.50 15.42
N LEU A 339 21.62 -7.17 16.71
CA LEU A 339 20.68 -7.79 17.65
C LEU A 339 19.29 -7.15 17.57
N PHE A 340 19.22 -5.83 17.34
CA PHE A 340 17.96 -5.08 17.27
C PHE A 340 17.04 -5.56 16.13
N PRO A 341 17.53 -5.84 14.90
CA PRO A 341 16.69 -6.43 13.85
C PRO A 341 16.30 -7.88 14.10
N ALA A 342 17.08 -8.61 14.92
CA ALA A 342 16.83 -10.02 15.19
C ALA A 342 15.68 -10.23 16.19
N ALA A 343 15.28 -9.21 16.95
CA ALA A 343 14.22 -9.28 17.96
C ALA A 343 12.90 -9.86 17.42
N ALA A 344 12.48 -9.47 16.20
CA ALA A 344 11.26 -10.00 15.58
C ALA A 344 11.31 -11.51 15.32
N ARG A 345 12.47 -12.04 14.91
CA ARG A 345 12.64 -13.47 14.65
C ARG A 345 12.83 -14.30 15.94
N ARG A 346 13.33 -13.66 17.00
CA ARG A 346 13.71 -14.34 18.24
C ARG A 346 12.60 -14.30 19.29
N CYS A 347 11.96 -13.15 19.45
CA CYS A 347 10.89 -12.95 20.44
C CYS A 347 9.48 -13.04 19.83
N GLY A 348 9.36 -13.01 18.49
CA GLY A 348 8.07 -13.00 17.82
C GLY A 348 7.34 -11.65 17.96
N ARG A 349 6.07 -11.61 17.52
CA ARG A 349 5.24 -10.38 17.47
C ARG A 349 3.95 -10.49 18.29
N ALA A 350 3.87 -11.46 19.20
CA ALA A 350 2.72 -11.59 20.09
C ALA A 350 2.62 -10.37 21.00
N GLU A 351 1.40 -9.93 21.32
CA GLU A 351 1.18 -8.86 22.29
C GLU A 351 1.55 -9.35 23.69
N VAL A 352 2.47 -8.65 24.37
CA VAL A 352 2.97 -9.00 25.71
C VAL A 352 2.47 -8.03 26.78
N LEU A 353 2.13 -6.81 26.38
CA LEU A 353 1.40 -5.82 27.16
C LEU A 353 0.46 -5.06 26.22
N PRO A 354 -0.62 -4.45 26.71
CA PRO A 354 -1.51 -3.65 25.88
C PRO A 354 -0.75 -2.64 25.01
N GLY A 355 -0.81 -2.82 23.69
CA GLY A 355 -0.13 -1.99 22.70
C GLY A 355 1.37 -2.26 22.53
N TRP A 356 1.93 -3.32 23.11
CA TRP A 356 3.34 -3.71 22.98
C TRP A 356 3.47 -5.16 22.51
N THR A 357 4.11 -5.34 21.35
CA THR A 357 4.49 -6.67 20.86
C THR A 357 5.82 -7.10 21.48
N ALA A 358 6.07 -8.41 21.52
CA ALA A 358 7.29 -8.98 22.09
C ALA A 358 8.57 -8.41 21.44
N ASP A 359 8.60 -8.25 20.12
CA ASP A 359 9.73 -7.67 19.42
C ASP A 359 9.95 -6.18 19.72
N GLU A 360 8.89 -5.40 19.86
CA GLU A 360 9.00 -3.99 20.25
C GLU A 360 9.49 -3.84 21.69
N ALA A 361 8.95 -4.63 22.62
CA ALA A 361 9.39 -4.62 24.01
C ALA A 361 10.86 -5.06 24.11
N ALA A 362 11.26 -6.11 23.40
CA ALA A 362 12.66 -6.57 23.38
C ALA A 362 13.60 -5.49 22.81
N ARG A 363 13.21 -4.83 21.71
CA ARG A 363 13.96 -3.69 21.13
C ARG A 363 14.10 -2.52 22.10
N ALA A 364 13.03 -2.16 22.81
CA ALA A 364 13.06 -1.08 23.79
C ALA A 364 13.99 -1.42 24.97
N VAL A 365 13.95 -2.66 25.48
CA VAL A 365 14.85 -3.10 26.56
C VAL A 365 16.30 -3.15 26.07
N LEU A 366 16.58 -3.58 24.83
CA LEU A 366 17.93 -3.53 24.25
C LEU A 366 18.47 -2.09 24.15
N LEU A 367 17.63 -1.13 23.74
CA LEU A 367 18.02 0.28 23.70
C LEU A 367 18.28 0.84 25.10
N ALA A 368 17.46 0.46 26.10
CA ALA A 368 17.62 0.89 27.48
C ALA A 368 18.93 0.39 28.14
N MET A 369 19.57 -0.64 27.58
CA MET A 369 20.89 -1.12 28.03
C MET A 369 22.06 -0.29 27.52
N LEU A 370 21.84 0.65 26.59
CA LEU A 370 22.92 1.46 26.03
C LEU A 370 23.45 2.47 27.06
N PRO A 371 24.78 2.64 27.16
CA PRO A 371 25.37 3.74 27.93
C PRO A 371 24.88 5.10 27.42
N ALA A 372 24.76 6.08 28.32
CA ALA A 372 24.16 7.37 28.01
C ALA A 372 24.87 8.10 26.85
N GLU A 373 26.20 8.01 26.80
CA GLU A 373 27.03 8.60 25.76
C GLU A 373 26.87 7.93 24.38
N ARG A 374 26.29 6.73 24.32
CA ARG A 374 26.04 5.99 23.07
C ARG A 374 24.58 5.94 22.65
N ALA A 375 23.65 6.14 23.59
CA ALA A 375 22.21 5.96 23.38
C ALA A 375 21.68 6.76 22.17
N ALA A 376 21.98 8.06 22.10
CA ALA A 376 21.50 8.93 21.01
C ALA A 376 22.07 8.52 19.64
N VAL A 377 23.37 8.21 19.58
CA VAL A 377 24.05 7.83 18.32
C VAL A 377 23.50 6.50 17.78
N GLN A 378 23.31 5.52 18.66
CA GLN A 378 22.77 4.21 18.27
C GLN A 378 21.29 4.29 17.92
N ALA A 379 20.48 5.03 18.69
CA ALA A 379 19.07 5.27 18.36
C ALA A 379 18.92 5.91 16.96
N ARG A 380 19.74 6.94 16.66
CA ARG A 380 19.79 7.57 15.32
C ARG A 380 20.18 6.59 14.22
N ALA A 381 21.20 5.76 14.44
CA ALA A 381 21.66 4.79 13.45
C ALA A 381 20.60 3.72 13.17
N LEU A 382 20.01 3.15 14.24
CA LEU A 382 18.95 2.16 14.15
C LEU A 382 17.69 2.73 13.50
N TYR A 383 17.32 3.97 13.84
CA TYR A 383 16.19 4.63 13.18
C TYR A 383 16.49 4.88 11.69
N ARG A 384 17.67 5.39 11.33
CA ARG A 384 18.00 5.73 9.94
C ARG A 384 17.99 4.52 9.00
N HIS A 385 18.49 3.39 9.47
CA HIS A 385 18.67 2.19 8.65
C HIS A 385 17.63 1.09 8.90
N GLY A 386 16.74 1.29 9.87
CA GLY A 386 15.73 0.32 10.24
C GLY A 386 14.47 0.39 9.38
N ASP A 387 13.73 -0.72 9.36
CA ASP A 387 12.39 -0.78 8.80
C ASP A 387 11.37 0.02 9.64
N ALA A 388 10.10 0.09 9.20
CA ALA A 388 9.07 0.86 9.92
C ALA A 388 8.81 0.35 11.35
N ALA A 389 8.90 -0.96 11.60
CA ALA A 389 8.70 -1.53 12.92
C ALA A 389 9.89 -1.22 13.85
N GLU A 390 11.10 -1.23 13.30
CA GLU A 390 12.35 -0.87 13.97
C GLU A 390 12.37 0.62 14.32
N LYS A 391 12.03 1.50 13.36
CA LYS A 391 11.87 2.95 13.59
C LYS A 391 10.83 3.25 14.66
N ARG A 392 9.67 2.58 14.60
CA ARG A 392 8.62 2.72 15.61
C ARG A 392 9.11 2.32 16.99
N ALA A 393 9.81 1.20 17.10
CA ALA A 393 10.38 0.75 18.38
C ALA A 393 11.41 1.75 18.93
N VAL A 394 12.25 2.35 18.07
CA VAL A 394 13.16 3.43 18.49
C VAL A 394 12.37 4.62 19.06
N LEU A 395 11.40 5.16 18.31
CA LEU A 395 10.60 6.32 18.73
C LEU A 395 9.91 6.09 20.08
N ARG A 396 9.30 4.92 20.27
CA ARG A 396 8.63 4.54 21.51
C ARG A 396 9.58 4.34 22.69
N ALA A 397 10.83 3.98 22.43
CA ALA A 397 11.84 3.79 23.46
C ALA A 397 12.52 5.11 23.88
N LEU A 398 12.47 6.18 23.08
CA LEU A 398 13.14 7.45 23.38
C LEU A 398 12.89 8.01 24.80
N PRO A 399 11.66 7.95 25.37
CA PRO A 399 11.41 8.38 26.77
C PRO A 399 12.18 7.58 27.82
N LEU A 400 12.62 6.37 27.48
CA LEU A 400 13.36 5.47 28.37
C LEU A 400 14.87 5.69 28.29
N LEU A 401 15.35 6.47 27.31
CA LEU A 401 16.78 6.64 27.06
C LEU A 401 17.29 7.94 27.68
N PRO A 402 18.52 7.95 28.22
CA PRO A 402 19.15 9.15 28.78
C PRO A 402 19.66 10.08 27.66
N VAL A 403 18.80 10.48 26.72
CA VAL A 403 19.17 11.25 25.51
C VAL A 403 18.79 12.73 25.57
N GLY A 404 18.02 13.16 26.57
CA GLY A 404 17.50 14.54 26.64
C GLY A 404 16.77 14.90 25.35
N ALA A 405 16.98 16.10 24.80
CA ALA A 405 16.43 16.52 23.50
C ALA A 405 17.27 16.05 22.28
N SER A 406 18.34 15.27 22.49
CA SER A 406 19.34 14.94 21.46
C SER A 406 18.85 13.94 20.40
N ALA A 407 17.58 13.55 20.41
CA ALA A 407 16.97 12.72 19.38
C ALA A 407 15.68 13.34 18.81
N VAL A 408 15.42 14.63 19.06
CA VAL A 408 14.20 15.31 18.58
C VAL A 408 14.10 15.32 17.05
N GLU A 409 15.24 15.28 16.33
CA GLU A 409 15.23 15.18 14.87
C GLU A 409 14.56 13.90 14.37
N LEU A 410 14.54 12.83 15.17
CA LEU A 410 13.82 11.60 14.83
C LEU A 410 12.30 11.82 14.84
N LEU A 411 11.80 12.65 15.76
CA LEU A 411 10.39 13.04 15.78
C LEU A 411 10.06 13.91 14.57
N HIS A 412 10.93 14.87 14.24
CA HIS A 412 10.76 15.73 13.07
C HIS A 412 10.78 14.97 11.73
N ASP A 413 11.52 13.86 11.65
CA ASP A 413 11.45 12.95 10.52
C ASP A 413 10.12 12.18 10.54
N ALA A 414 9.81 11.53 11.67
CA ALA A 414 8.61 10.70 11.84
C ALA A 414 7.30 11.46 11.56
N ILE A 415 7.12 12.67 12.09
CA ILE A 415 5.92 13.50 11.85
C ILE A 415 5.83 13.99 10.41
N ARG A 416 6.92 13.97 9.64
CA ARG A 416 6.91 14.29 8.19
C ARG A 416 6.57 13.07 7.34
N THR A 417 6.71 11.85 7.85
CA THR A 417 6.27 10.63 7.16
C THR A 417 4.74 10.51 7.10
N ASN A 418 4.22 9.67 6.21
CA ASN A 418 2.79 9.32 6.18
C ASN A 418 2.51 7.93 6.79
N ASP A 419 3.47 7.35 7.54
CA ASP A 419 3.23 6.13 8.32
C ASP A 419 2.51 6.52 9.63
N THR A 420 1.23 6.17 9.74
CA THR A 420 0.38 6.49 10.90
C THR A 420 0.97 5.98 12.21
N ARG A 421 1.70 4.87 12.19
CA ARG A 421 2.30 4.25 13.37
C ARG A 421 3.54 5.01 13.82
N LEU A 422 4.34 5.53 12.88
CA LEU A 422 5.49 6.40 13.18
C LEU A 422 5.03 7.77 13.67
N VAL A 423 4.02 8.37 13.03
CA VAL A 423 3.43 9.64 13.47
C VAL A 423 2.85 9.49 14.88
N ALA A 424 2.07 8.45 15.14
CA ALA A 424 1.53 8.17 16.48
C ALA A 424 2.62 7.92 17.52
N ALA A 425 3.67 7.14 17.18
CA ALA A 425 4.79 6.90 18.08
C ALA A 425 5.59 8.18 18.38
N ALA A 426 5.74 9.06 17.40
CA ALA A 426 6.44 10.33 17.55
C ALA A 426 5.71 11.34 18.42
N LEU A 427 4.37 11.20 18.53
CA LEU A 427 3.52 12.02 19.38
C LEU A 427 3.29 11.44 20.78
N GLY A 428 4.00 10.35 21.14
CA GLY A 428 4.09 9.87 22.52
C GLY A 428 4.93 10.80 23.43
N PRO A 429 5.34 10.37 24.64
CA PRO A 429 5.91 11.26 25.66
C PRO A 429 7.14 12.06 25.24
N TYR A 430 7.95 11.52 24.34
CA TYR A 430 9.14 12.23 23.84
C TYR A 430 8.79 13.48 23.01
N ALA A 431 7.54 13.61 22.58
CA ALA A 431 7.01 14.80 21.89
C ALA A 431 7.09 16.07 22.71
N ALA A 432 7.32 15.99 24.04
CA ALA A 432 7.63 17.13 24.89
C ALA A 432 8.83 17.95 24.39
N HIS A 433 9.72 17.35 23.59
CA HIS A 433 10.85 18.03 22.97
C HIS A 433 10.52 18.73 21.64
N LEU A 434 9.36 18.48 21.02
CA LEU A 434 8.91 19.23 19.84
C LEU A 434 8.51 20.64 20.25
N ASP A 435 8.94 21.63 19.47
CA ASP A 435 8.42 22.99 19.57
C ASP A 435 6.90 23.02 19.33
N ALA A 436 6.25 24.09 19.81
CA ALA A 436 4.80 24.20 19.77
C ALA A 436 4.24 24.17 18.33
N ALA A 437 4.92 24.79 17.37
CA ALA A 437 4.46 24.84 15.99
C ALA A 437 4.50 23.45 15.33
N ALA A 438 5.62 22.74 15.46
CA ALA A 438 5.80 21.39 14.93
C ALA A 438 4.82 20.41 15.58
N TRP A 439 4.59 20.54 16.89
CA TRP A 439 3.63 19.71 17.61
C TRP A 439 2.19 19.96 17.14
N ARG A 440 1.73 21.22 17.02
CA ARG A 440 0.38 21.52 16.53
C ARG A 440 0.13 21.02 15.11
N GLN A 441 1.12 21.20 14.23
CA GLN A 441 1.05 20.68 12.86
C GLN A 441 0.96 19.15 12.85
N ALA A 442 1.69 18.47 13.74
CA ALA A 442 1.61 17.03 13.88
C ALA A 442 0.25 16.56 14.45
N VAL A 443 -0.34 17.29 15.41
CA VAL A 443 -1.69 17.02 15.91
C VAL A 443 -2.74 17.21 14.81
N VAL A 444 -2.67 18.29 14.04
CA VAL A 444 -3.56 18.51 12.90
C VAL A 444 -3.36 17.43 11.83
N LYS A 445 -2.11 17.01 11.60
CA LYS A 445 -1.81 15.88 10.71
C LYS A 445 -2.45 14.57 11.21
N CYS A 446 -2.50 14.31 12.51
CA CYS A 446 -3.26 13.16 13.04
C CYS A 446 -4.72 13.22 12.63
N VAL A 447 -5.37 14.39 12.73
CA VAL A 447 -6.76 14.58 12.30
C VAL A 447 -6.92 14.31 10.80
N PHE A 448 -5.99 14.80 9.97
CA PHE A 448 -6.01 14.54 8.52
C PHE A 448 -5.81 13.06 8.18
N MET A 449 -4.93 12.37 8.91
CA MET A 449 -4.58 10.96 8.70
C MET A 449 -5.51 9.97 9.41
N GLY A 450 -6.54 10.45 10.11
CA GLY A 450 -7.44 9.59 10.89
C GLY A 450 -6.78 8.89 12.08
N ILE A 451 -5.65 9.42 12.57
CA ILE A 451 -4.97 8.91 13.76
C ILE A 451 -5.72 9.45 14.98
N ALA A 452 -6.20 8.54 15.85
CA ALA A 452 -6.88 8.93 17.07
C ALA A 452 -5.99 9.83 17.94
N LEU A 453 -6.52 10.97 18.37
CA LEU A 453 -5.80 11.95 19.18
C LEU A 453 -5.45 11.43 20.58
N SER A 454 -6.02 10.30 20.98
CA SER A 454 -5.63 9.58 22.19
C SER A 454 -4.18 9.08 22.16
N CYS A 455 -3.49 9.05 21.02
CA CYS A 455 -2.06 8.75 20.98
C CYS A 455 -1.16 9.93 21.33
N VAL A 456 -1.70 11.16 21.34
CA VAL A 456 -0.92 12.38 21.59
C VAL A 456 -0.73 12.58 23.08
N ASP A 457 0.51 12.48 23.53
CA ASP A 457 0.87 12.71 24.93
C ASP A 457 0.68 14.18 25.32
N ASP A 458 0.19 14.38 26.54
CA ASP A 458 -0.07 15.70 27.14
C ASP A 458 -0.95 16.64 26.28
N LEU A 459 -1.80 16.08 25.42
CA LEU A 459 -2.65 16.83 24.50
C LEU A 459 -3.51 17.87 25.21
N ASP A 460 -4.13 17.48 26.33
CA ASP A 460 -5.09 18.34 27.01
C ASP A 460 -4.44 19.60 27.61
N HIS A 461 -3.20 19.49 28.10
CA HIS A 461 -2.45 20.61 28.67
C HIS A 461 -1.72 21.43 27.60
N ARG A 462 -1.18 20.80 26.55
CA ARG A 462 -0.46 21.50 25.48
C ARG A 462 -1.37 22.19 24.47
N ALA A 463 -2.63 21.77 24.36
CA ALA A 463 -3.57 22.36 23.42
C ALA A 463 -3.85 23.84 23.73
N ASP A 464 -3.74 24.67 22.70
CA ASP A 464 -3.89 26.12 22.81
C ASP A 464 -4.84 26.74 21.78
N SER A 465 -4.98 28.07 21.84
CA SER A 465 -5.86 28.82 20.94
C SER A 465 -5.41 28.72 19.48
N GLU A 466 -4.11 28.58 19.23
CA GLU A 466 -3.59 28.39 17.88
C GLU A 466 -3.98 27.01 17.34
N LEU A 467 -3.86 25.95 18.15
CA LEU A 467 -4.35 24.63 17.77
C LEU A 467 -5.87 24.64 17.52
N ALA A 468 -6.63 25.35 18.35
CA ALA A 468 -8.08 25.49 18.17
C ALA A 468 -8.42 26.17 16.83
N ALA A 469 -7.70 27.25 16.47
CA ALA A 469 -7.87 27.93 15.18
C ALA A 469 -7.53 27.02 14.01
N MET A 470 -6.45 26.24 14.09
CA MET A 470 -6.08 25.27 13.06
C MET A 470 -7.15 24.18 12.90
N LEU A 471 -7.64 23.61 14.01
CA LEU A 471 -8.69 22.59 13.99
C LEU A 471 -10.02 23.15 13.45
N ALA A 472 -10.35 24.42 13.73
CA ALA A 472 -11.51 25.09 13.16
C ALA A 472 -11.38 25.21 11.62
N GLY A 473 -10.21 25.61 11.12
CA GLY A 473 -9.95 25.65 9.68
C GLY A 473 -10.12 24.28 9.02
N VAL A 474 -9.60 23.21 9.65
CA VAL A 474 -9.81 21.84 9.17
C VAL A 474 -11.31 21.46 9.18
N ALA A 475 -12.04 21.85 10.22
CA ALA A 475 -13.47 21.58 10.31
C ALA A 475 -14.25 22.27 9.18
N ASP A 476 -13.94 23.54 8.89
CA ASP A 476 -14.56 24.31 7.81
C ASP A 476 -14.26 23.70 6.44
N GLU A 477 -13.00 23.34 6.16
CA GLU A 477 -12.59 22.65 4.93
C GLU A 477 -13.32 21.31 4.74
N ARG A 478 -13.46 20.53 5.81
CA ARG A 478 -14.17 19.24 5.76
C ARG A 478 -15.66 19.42 5.54
N HIS A 479 -16.28 20.37 6.23
CA HIS A 479 -17.71 20.67 6.08
C HIS A 479 -18.02 21.17 4.66
N ALA A 480 -17.18 22.03 4.09
CA ALA A 480 -17.29 22.45 2.69
C ALA A 480 -17.21 21.27 1.70
N ALA A 481 -16.52 20.19 2.09
CA ALA A 481 -16.44 18.94 1.34
C ALA A 481 -17.50 17.89 1.74
N GLY A 482 -18.53 18.26 2.52
CA GLY A 482 -19.58 17.34 2.97
C GLY A 482 -19.13 16.28 3.96
N ARG A 483 -18.01 16.50 4.67
CA ARG A 483 -17.42 15.57 5.64
C ARG A 483 -17.37 16.19 7.03
N GLU A 484 -17.51 15.37 8.05
CA GLU A 484 -17.37 15.80 9.45
C GLU A 484 -15.92 15.65 9.94
N LEU A 485 -15.61 16.38 11.01
CA LEU A 485 -14.38 16.24 11.77
C LEU A 485 -14.43 14.94 12.61
N PRO A 486 -13.34 14.17 12.74
CA PRO A 486 -13.29 13.04 13.66
C PRO A 486 -13.79 13.40 15.07
N ALA A 487 -14.51 12.48 15.72
CA ALA A 487 -15.25 12.77 16.95
C ALA A 487 -14.35 13.25 18.11
N ASP A 488 -13.13 12.73 18.21
CA ASP A 488 -12.13 13.14 19.21
C ASP A 488 -11.57 14.54 18.93
N ALA A 489 -11.30 14.87 17.66
CA ALA A 489 -10.90 16.21 17.24
C ALA A 489 -12.03 17.25 17.40
N ALA A 490 -13.28 16.86 17.12
CA ALA A 490 -14.45 17.69 17.37
C ALA A 490 -14.65 17.96 18.86
N ALA A 491 -14.50 16.93 19.70
CA ALA A 491 -14.55 17.07 21.15
C ALA A 491 -13.45 17.99 21.69
N LEU A 492 -12.22 17.85 21.17
CA LEU A 492 -11.11 18.74 21.52
C LEU A 492 -11.40 20.19 21.12
N LEU A 493 -11.85 20.42 19.89
CA LEU A 493 -12.18 21.76 19.40
C LEU A 493 -13.30 22.41 20.24
N ALA A 494 -14.37 21.67 20.53
CA ALA A 494 -15.47 22.17 21.35
C ALA A 494 -15.00 22.54 22.77
N ARG A 495 -14.15 21.71 23.38
CA ARG A 495 -13.55 21.97 24.69
C ARG A 495 -12.68 23.23 24.68
N LEU A 496 -11.81 23.38 23.69
CA LEU A 496 -10.91 24.54 23.58
C LEU A 496 -11.66 25.86 23.37
N LYS A 497 -12.78 25.83 22.61
CA LYS A 497 -13.67 26.99 22.47
C LYS A 497 -14.32 27.38 23.80
N ALA A 498 -14.80 26.40 24.57
CA ALA A 498 -15.44 26.62 25.87
C ALA A 498 -14.47 27.15 26.95
N GLU A 499 -13.22 26.66 26.97
CA GLU A 499 -12.23 27.05 27.98
C GLU A 499 -11.58 28.42 27.71
N LYS A 500 -11.55 28.87 26.45
CA LYS A 500 -10.78 30.07 26.05
C LYS A 500 -11.61 31.20 25.44
N GLY A 501 -12.94 31.07 25.39
CA GLY A 501 -13.84 32.14 24.94
C GLY A 501 -13.64 32.54 23.48
N ILE A 502 -13.44 31.55 22.59
CA ILE A 502 -13.39 31.73 21.13
C ILE A 502 -14.73 31.34 20.52
#